data_AF-A0A965VK27-F1
#
_entry.id   AF-A0A965VK27-F1
#
_cell.length_a   1.000
_cell.length_b   1.000
_cell.length_c   1.000
_cell.angle_alpha   90.00
_cell.angle_beta   90.00
_cell.angle_gamma   90.00
#
_symmetry.space_group_name_H-M   'P 1'
#
loop_
_entity.id
_entity.type
_entity.pdbx_description
1 polymer ?
#
loop_
_entity_poly.entity_id
_entity_poly.type
_entity_poly.pdbx_seq_one_letter_code
_entity_poly.pdbx_strand_id
1 'polypeptide(L)'
;MLLTLTGCDGEPRQTETASEGDGQNSPTSQLPDLTTFQTNKSDVLPIDITHVYSIAPYLGEGATNPHQGMHFNFHDDGSFASVGEPSTYPAVYAVDDGIITHVEALRNLGQHEAYGIGLVVGQSNGHEATLYYSLEPFVKQPSPGFYSSFITVHDGQQVHRGDVIGYLFVPPGSTQGTHLHLHLNLGQVNATPALFSHSAIAAMHDKFGDPGGVENGQQLPECTGYKVSASENPFATGAMDCLN
;
A
#
# COMPACT_ATOMS: atom_id res chain seq x y z
N MET A 1 53.71 43.43 -45.90
CA MET A 1 52.58 43.00 -46.75
C MET A 1 51.38 42.90 -45.82
N LEU A 2 50.42 43.80 -46.00
CA LEU A 2 49.24 43.95 -45.14
C LEU A 2 48.15 43.02 -45.68
N LEU A 3 47.57 42.15 -44.85
CA LEU A 3 46.20 41.67 -45.04
C LEU A 3 45.63 41.15 -43.71
N THR A 4 44.50 41.74 -43.35
CA THR A 4 43.64 41.56 -42.17
C THR A 4 42.81 40.28 -42.20
N LEU A 5 42.45 39.74 -41.03
CA LEU A 5 41.17 39.06 -40.76
C LEU A 5 40.73 39.30 -39.29
N THR A 6 39.61 40.00 -39.14
CA THR A 6 38.47 39.93 -38.16
C THR A 6 38.58 38.91 -37.00
N GLY A 7 38.33 39.25 -35.71
CA GLY A 7 37.04 39.61 -35.06
C GLY A 7 36.22 38.33 -34.77
N CYS A 8 35.66 38.00 -33.59
CA CYS A 8 35.16 38.76 -32.44
C CYS A 8 35.12 37.91 -31.14
N ASP A 9 35.23 38.62 -30.01
CA ASP A 9 34.48 38.56 -28.74
C ASP A 9 34.12 37.23 -28.07
N GLY A 10 34.62 37.09 -26.83
CA GLY A 10 34.16 36.12 -25.84
C GLY A 10 32.93 36.62 -25.08
N GLU A 11 31.92 35.77 -25.01
CA GLU A 11 30.76 35.96 -24.13
C GLU A 11 31.05 35.45 -22.71
N PRO A 12 30.65 36.17 -21.65
CA PRO A 12 30.65 35.67 -20.30
C PRO A 12 29.42 34.78 -20.02
N ARG A 13 29.69 33.73 -19.24
CA ARG A 13 28.76 32.75 -18.65
C ARG A 13 27.55 33.43 -18.01
N GLN A 14 26.36 33.22 -18.58
CA GLN A 14 25.09 33.54 -17.93
C GLN A 14 24.83 32.54 -16.80
N THR A 15 24.78 33.06 -15.58
CA THR A 15 24.12 32.42 -14.44
C THR A 15 22.62 32.46 -14.70
N GLU A 16 22.02 31.30 -15.02
CA GLU A 16 20.58 31.14 -15.00
C GLU A 16 20.10 31.16 -13.54
N THR A 17 19.44 32.27 -13.21
CA THR A 17 18.52 32.40 -12.09
C THR A 17 17.43 31.34 -12.20
N ALA A 18 17.27 30.52 -11.16
CA ALA A 18 16.11 29.65 -10.98
C ALA A 18 14.85 30.52 -10.94
N SER A 19 13.98 30.38 -11.95
CA SER A 19 12.64 30.95 -11.88
C SER A 19 11.78 30.08 -10.95
N GLU A 20 11.32 30.68 -9.87
CA GLU A 20 10.11 30.24 -9.18
C GLU A 20 8.92 30.38 -10.14
N GLY A 21 8.23 29.27 -10.40
CA GLY A 21 6.96 29.25 -11.12
C GLY A 21 6.79 28.04 -12.04
N ASP A 22 6.19 26.98 -11.51
CA ASP A 22 4.90 26.54 -12.06
C ASP A 22 4.17 25.68 -11.01
N GLY A 23 2.96 26.08 -10.66
CA GLY A 23 2.06 25.27 -9.85
C GLY A 23 1.58 24.09 -10.70
N GLN A 24 2.41 23.08 -10.88
CA GLN A 24 2.01 21.85 -11.54
C GLN A 24 0.96 21.17 -10.66
N ASN A 25 -0.29 21.15 -11.14
CA ASN A 25 -1.30 20.20 -10.65
C ASN A 25 -0.66 18.81 -10.70
N SER A 26 -0.28 18.28 -9.54
CA SER A 26 0.16 16.89 -9.44
C SER A 26 -0.93 16.01 -10.05
N PRO A 27 -0.61 14.96 -10.83
CA PRO A 27 -1.60 14.02 -11.34
C PRO A 27 -2.54 13.49 -10.25
N THR A 28 -2.05 13.37 -9.02
CA THR A 28 -2.80 12.95 -7.84
C THR A 28 -3.83 13.99 -7.36
N SER A 29 -3.69 15.26 -7.73
CA SER A 29 -4.62 16.35 -7.35
C SER A 29 -6.00 16.22 -7.99
N GLN A 30 -6.13 15.38 -9.01
CA GLN A 30 -7.40 15.06 -9.69
C GLN A 30 -8.12 13.86 -9.07
N LEU A 31 -7.49 13.14 -8.13
CA LEU A 31 -8.09 12.02 -7.43
C LEU A 31 -9.17 12.52 -6.46
N PRO A 32 -10.18 11.68 -6.15
CA PRO A 32 -11.31 12.11 -5.33
C PRO A 32 -10.90 12.44 -3.89
N ASP A 33 -11.75 13.20 -3.20
CA ASP A 33 -11.64 13.35 -1.75
C ASP A 33 -11.92 12.00 -1.07
N LEU A 34 -11.14 11.64 -0.05
CA LEU A 34 -11.21 10.34 0.62
C LEU A 34 -12.59 10.07 1.23
N THR A 35 -13.37 11.12 1.54
CA THR A 35 -14.75 10.97 2.02
C THR A 35 -15.68 10.31 1.01
N THR A 36 -15.35 10.26 -0.29
CA THR A 36 -16.16 9.55 -1.29
C THR A 36 -16.24 8.05 -1.01
N PHE A 37 -15.23 7.49 -0.35
CA PHE A 37 -15.18 6.07 0.04
C PHE A 37 -16.10 5.75 1.24
N GLN A 38 -16.83 6.72 1.79
CA GLN A 38 -17.94 6.43 2.71
C GLN A 38 -19.11 5.75 1.98
N THR A 39 -19.35 6.10 0.71
CA THR A 39 -20.46 5.55 -0.09
C THR A 39 -19.97 4.72 -1.28
N ASN A 40 -18.77 4.99 -1.81
CA ASN A 40 -18.21 4.32 -2.99
C ASN A 40 -17.04 3.42 -2.59
N LYS A 41 -17.34 2.38 -1.80
CA LYS A 41 -16.35 1.41 -1.34
C LYS A 41 -16.00 0.39 -2.42
N SER A 42 -14.81 -0.18 -2.34
CA SER A 42 -14.33 -1.19 -3.28
C SER A 42 -14.76 -2.60 -2.89
N ASP A 43 -15.25 -3.36 -3.87
CA ASP A 43 -15.48 -4.81 -3.75
C ASP A 43 -14.20 -5.64 -4.01
N VAL A 44 -13.08 -4.99 -4.38
CA VAL A 44 -11.80 -5.66 -4.65
C VAL A 44 -11.00 -5.78 -3.35
N LEU A 45 -10.66 -7.01 -3.00
CA LEU A 45 -9.72 -7.30 -1.93
C LEU A 45 -8.28 -7.01 -2.38
N PRO A 46 -7.38 -6.62 -1.47
CA PRO A 46 -6.04 -6.15 -1.84
C PRO A 46 -5.13 -7.28 -2.31
N ILE A 47 -5.51 -8.54 -2.09
CA ILE A 47 -4.71 -9.72 -2.42
C ILE A 47 -5.61 -10.91 -2.71
N ASP A 48 -5.13 -11.85 -3.51
CA ASP A 48 -5.78 -13.14 -3.70
C ASP A 48 -5.86 -13.89 -2.37
N ILE A 49 -7.09 -13.96 -1.85
CA ILE A 49 -7.37 -14.57 -0.56
C ILE A 49 -7.41 -16.09 -0.60
N THR A 50 -7.19 -16.74 -1.75
CA THR A 50 -7.26 -18.21 -1.90
C THR A 50 -6.44 -18.93 -0.84
N HIS A 51 -5.21 -18.46 -0.58
CA HIS A 51 -4.23 -19.06 0.32
C HIS A 51 -4.04 -18.31 1.66
N VAL A 52 -4.89 -17.33 1.95
CA VAL A 52 -4.88 -16.67 3.26
C VAL A 52 -5.38 -17.67 4.31
N TYR A 53 -4.73 -17.74 5.47
CA TYR A 53 -5.18 -18.59 6.58
C TYR A 53 -5.77 -17.79 7.73
N SER A 54 -5.41 -16.51 7.87
CA SER A 54 -6.02 -15.60 8.84
C SER A 54 -5.89 -14.15 8.41
N ILE A 55 -6.82 -13.33 8.88
CA ILE A 55 -6.78 -11.88 8.75
C ILE A 55 -6.68 -11.29 10.16
N ALA A 56 -6.08 -10.11 10.26
CA ALA A 56 -6.18 -9.27 11.45
C ALA A 56 -6.51 -7.83 11.04
N PRO A 57 -7.43 -7.14 11.73
CA PRO A 57 -7.82 -5.78 11.40
C PRO A 57 -6.76 -4.79 11.85
N TYR A 58 -6.89 -3.56 11.38
CA TYR A 58 -6.18 -2.42 11.94
C TYR A 58 -6.61 -2.23 13.40
N LEU A 59 -5.68 -2.25 14.35
CA LEU A 59 -5.97 -2.00 15.76
C LEU A 59 -5.57 -0.57 16.10
N GLY A 60 -6.56 0.29 16.30
CA GLY A 60 -6.34 1.71 16.58
C GLY A 60 -5.74 1.97 17.96
N GLU A 61 -5.40 3.24 18.22
CA GLU A 61 -4.81 3.71 19.48
C GLU A 61 -5.70 3.43 20.70
N GLY A 62 -7.02 3.29 20.49
CA GLY A 62 -7.95 2.93 21.55
C GLY A 62 -7.89 1.45 21.96
N ALA A 63 -7.26 0.60 21.15
CA ALA A 63 -7.08 -0.82 21.42
C ALA A 63 -6.12 -1.07 22.59
N THR A 64 -6.17 -2.27 23.15
CA THR A 64 -5.29 -2.69 24.26
C THR A 64 -3.86 -2.91 23.77
N ASN A 65 -3.72 -3.44 22.55
CA ASN A 65 -2.45 -3.60 21.88
C ASN A 65 -2.54 -2.97 20.48
N PRO A 66 -2.45 -1.63 20.37
CA PRO A 66 -2.54 -0.93 19.09
C PRO A 66 -1.53 -1.47 18.07
N HIS A 67 -2.00 -1.61 16.83
CA HIS A 67 -1.23 -2.11 15.72
C HIS A 67 -1.76 -1.52 14.42
N GLN A 68 -0.98 -0.60 13.85
CA GLN A 68 -1.40 0.29 12.77
C GLN A 68 -1.29 -0.37 11.39
N GLY A 69 -1.93 -1.52 11.21
CA GLY A 69 -2.03 -2.19 9.93
C GLY A 69 -3.04 -3.32 9.97
N MET A 70 -3.77 -3.49 8.89
CA MET A 70 -4.55 -4.68 8.59
C MET A 70 -3.61 -5.74 7.97
N HIS A 71 -3.78 -7.00 8.34
CA HIS A 71 -2.89 -8.09 7.94
C HIS A 71 -3.64 -9.21 7.25
N PHE A 72 -3.09 -9.69 6.14
CA PHE A 72 -3.51 -10.92 5.48
C PHE A 72 -2.36 -11.92 5.60
N ASN A 73 -2.56 -12.99 6.36
CA ASN A 73 -1.49 -13.92 6.71
C ASN A 73 -1.51 -15.17 5.81
N PHE A 74 -0.33 -15.62 5.43
CA PHE A 74 -0.09 -16.71 4.50
C PHE A 74 0.87 -17.73 5.09
N HIS A 75 0.65 -18.99 4.73
CA HIS A 75 1.62 -20.07 4.90
C HIS A 75 1.89 -20.71 3.54
N ASP A 76 3.00 -21.43 3.43
CA ASP A 76 3.20 -22.33 2.32
C ASP A 76 2.36 -23.60 2.53
N ASP A 77 1.35 -23.78 1.67
CA ASP A 77 0.51 -24.98 1.60
C ASP A 77 1.01 -25.97 0.52
N GLY A 78 2.15 -25.68 -0.11
CA GLY A 78 2.74 -26.46 -1.19
C GLY A 78 2.17 -26.18 -2.58
N SER A 79 1.26 -25.20 -2.71
CA SER A 79 0.65 -24.83 -4.01
C SER A 79 1.50 -23.89 -4.86
N PHE A 80 2.50 -23.21 -4.27
CA PHE A 80 3.36 -22.26 -4.97
C PHE A 80 4.41 -23.01 -5.82
N ALA A 81 4.03 -23.25 -7.07
CA ALA A 81 4.65 -24.28 -7.92
C ALA A 81 6.12 -24.01 -8.32
N SER A 82 6.64 -22.78 -8.20
CA SER A 82 8.02 -22.46 -8.61
C SER A 82 8.56 -21.19 -7.97
N VAL A 83 9.64 -21.32 -7.18
CA VAL A 83 10.41 -20.17 -6.70
C VAL A 83 10.94 -19.37 -7.89
N GLY A 84 10.62 -18.09 -7.94
CA GLY A 84 11.11 -17.16 -8.97
C GLY A 84 10.17 -16.93 -10.16
N GLU A 85 8.97 -17.52 -10.16
CA GLU A 85 7.89 -17.15 -11.09
C GLU A 85 6.78 -16.40 -10.30
N PRO A 86 6.81 -15.05 -10.26
CA PRO A 86 5.90 -14.26 -9.42
C PRO A 86 4.42 -14.60 -9.64
N SER A 87 4.02 -14.89 -10.88
CA SER A 87 2.64 -15.21 -11.25
C SER A 87 2.06 -16.47 -10.59
N THR A 88 2.90 -17.31 -9.99
CA THR A 88 2.47 -18.49 -9.21
C THR A 88 2.15 -18.19 -7.75
N TYR A 89 2.43 -16.97 -7.28
CA TYR A 89 2.19 -16.52 -5.91
C TYR A 89 0.88 -15.71 -5.83
N PRO A 90 0.35 -15.44 -4.61
CA PRO A 90 -0.87 -14.65 -4.45
C PRO A 90 -0.73 -13.28 -5.11
N ALA A 91 -1.61 -13.00 -6.07
CA ALA A 91 -1.64 -11.73 -6.77
C ALA A 91 -2.12 -10.61 -5.84
N VAL A 92 -1.46 -9.46 -5.90
CA VAL A 92 -1.83 -8.23 -5.18
C VAL A 92 -2.55 -7.32 -6.15
N TYR A 93 -3.70 -6.79 -5.72
CA TYR A 93 -4.58 -5.99 -6.56
C TYR A 93 -4.64 -4.54 -6.12
N ALA A 94 -4.71 -3.62 -7.09
CA ALA A 94 -5.13 -2.25 -6.83
C ALA A 94 -6.57 -2.25 -6.29
N VAL A 95 -6.75 -1.79 -5.05
CA VAL A 95 -8.07 -1.77 -4.39
C VAL A 95 -8.98 -0.75 -5.06
N ASP A 96 -8.44 0.32 -5.61
CA ASP A 96 -9.21 1.29 -6.39
C ASP A 96 -8.37 1.87 -7.53
N ASP A 97 -9.01 2.68 -8.37
CA ASP A 97 -8.33 3.52 -9.33
C ASP A 97 -7.38 4.49 -8.61
N GLY A 98 -6.20 4.70 -9.17
CA GLY A 98 -5.23 5.58 -8.54
C GLY A 98 -3.91 5.67 -9.28
N ILE A 99 -2.92 6.21 -8.57
CA ILE A 99 -1.57 6.43 -9.10
C ILE A 99 -0.56 5.81 -8.15
N ILE A 100 0.33 4.98 -8.68
CA ILE A 100 1.47 4.45 -7.94
C ILE A 100 2.46 5.60 -7.74
N THR A 101 2.73 5.97 -6.49
CA THR A 101 3.69 7.05 -6.17
C THR A 101 4.92 6.55 -5.44
N HIS A 102 4.89 5.28 -5.01
CA HIS A 102 6.02 4.67 -4.33
C HIS A 102 6.14 3.19 -4.67
N VAL A 103 7.29 2.80 -5.17
CA VAL A 103 7.71 1.40 -5.30
C VAL A 103 8.95 1.19 -4.44
N GLU A 104 8.80 0.40 -3.37
CA GLU A 104 9.89 0.03 -2.49
C GLU A 104 10.36 -1.38 -2.82
N ALA A 105 11.36 -1.49 -3.68
CA ALA A 105 11.88 -2.79 -4.12
C ALA A 105 12.54 -3.61 -2.99
N LEU A 106 12.97 -2.96 -1.90
CA LEU A 106 13.57 -3.61 -0.74
C LEU A 106 13.52 -2.70 0.49
N ARG A 107 12.94 -3.20 1.58
CA ARG A 107 12.94 -2.62 2.91
C ARG A 107 13.58 -3.57 3.91
N ASN A 108 14.57 -3.08 4.66
CA ASN A 108 15.21 -3.87 5.71
C ASN A 108 14.45 -3.71 7.03
N LEU A 109 13.92 -4.81 7.58
CA LEU A 109 13.22 -4.86 8.87
C LEU A 109 14.06 -5.58 9.93
N GLY A 110 15.39 -5.54 9.78
CA GLY A 110 16.36 -6.19 10.66
C GLY A 110 16.62 -7.63 10.28
N GLN A 111 15.86 -8.58 10.85
CA GLN A 111 16.07 -10.02 10.59
C GLN A 111 15.42 -10.51 9.30
N HIS A 112 14.45 -9.76 8.79
CA HIS A 112 13.75 -10.03 7.55
C HIS A 112 13.70 -8.78 6.66
N GLU A 113 13.31 -8.99 5.42
CA GLU A 113 13.16 -7.95 4.41
C GLU A 113 11.71 -7.94 3.90
N ALA A 114 11.30 -6.79 3.39
CA ALA A 114 9.99 -6.56 2.80
C ALA A 114 10.15 -5.77 1.50
N TYR A 115 9.06 -5.60 0.77
CA TYR A 115 8.96 -4.73 -0.40
C TYR A 115 7.55 -4.16 -0.42
N GLY A 116 7.33 -3.04 -1.10
CA GLY A 116 6.10 -2.30 -0.94
C GLY A 116 5.67 -1.46 -2.14
N ILE A 117 4.38 -1.14 -2.13
CA ILE A 117 3.72 -0.34 -3.15
C ILE A 117 2.85 0.70 -2.44
N GLY A 118 3.04 1.98 -2.76
CA GLY A 118 2.16 3.08 -2.37
C GLY A 118 1.24 3.46 -3.51
N LEU A 119 -0.07 3.27 -3.32
CA LEU A 119 -1.12 3.66 -4.25
C LEU A 119 -1.87 4.87 -3.69
N VAL A 120 -1.76 6.03 -4.34
CA VAL A 120 -2.61 7.18 -3.99
C VAL A 120 -3.98 6.95 -4.61
N VAL A 121 -5.00 6.85 -3.76
CA VAL A 121 -6.41 6.60 -4.14
C VAL A 121 -7.27 7.86 -4.03
N GLY A 122 -6.76 8.91 -3.39
CA GLY A 122 -7.53 10.11 -3.12
C GLY A 122 -6.74 11.18 -2.38
N GLN A 123 -7.46 12.18 -1.91
CA GLN A 123 -6.93 13.31 -1.13
C GLN A 123 -7.65 13.40 0.21
N SER A 124 -6.94 13.76 1.27
CA SER A 124 -7.51 14.09 2.58
C SER A 124 -6.88 15.38 3.09
N ASN A 125 -7.69 16.42 3.27
CA ASN A 125 -7.24 17.73 3.74
C ASN A 125 -6.04 18.32 2.95
N GLY A 126 -6.00 18.09 1.63
CA GLY A 126 -4.92 18.56 0.76
C GLY A 126 -3.64 17.71 0.79
N HIS A 127 -3.67 16.56 1.48
CA HIS A 127 -2.62 15.55 1.45
C HIS A 127 -3.06 14.32 0.68
N GLU A 128 -2.12 13.66 0.02
CA GLU A 128 -2.37 12.38 -0.65
C GLU A 128 -2.79 11.32 0.36
N ALA A 129 -3.89 10.63 0.07
CA ALA A 129 -4.31 9.45 0.79
C ALA A 129 -3.70 8.23 0.11
N THR A 130 -2.61 7.73 0.68
CA THR A 130 -1.82 6.62 0.10
C THR A 130 -2.18 5.32 0.78
N LEU A 131 -2.73 4.36 0.04
CA LEU A 131 -2.85 2.99 0.50
C LEU A 131 -1.48 2.31 0.35
N TYR A 132 -0.87 1.95 1.47
CA TYR A 132 0.44 1.31 1.50
C TYR A 132 0.30 -0.21 1.62
N TYR A 133 0.80 -0.91 0.61
CA TYR A 133 0.92 -2.35 0.57
C TYR A 133 2.34 -2.71 0.99
N SER A 134 2.52 -3.27 2.17
CA SER A 134 3.79 -3.83 2.62
C SER A 134 3.73 -5.35 2.50
N LEU A 135 4.50 -5.90 1.56
CA LEU A 135 4.63 -7.33 1.34
C LEU A 135 5.80 -7.85 2.17
N GLU A 136 5.49 -8.69 3.16
CA GLU A 136 6.43 -9.11 4.19
C GLU A 136 6.60 -10.64 4.18
N PRO A 137 7.53 -11.19 3.37
CA PRO A 137 7.81 -12.62 3.35
C PRO A 137 8.38 -13.18 4.64
N PHE A 138 8.88 -12.31 5.53
CA PHE A 138 9.55 -12.70 6.78
C PHE A 138 10.88 -13.45 6.62
N VAL A 139 11.50 -13.32 5.45
CA VAL A 139 12.84 -13.82 5.12
C VAL A 139 13.64 -12.72 4.43
N LYS A 140 14.93 -12.96 4.21
CA LYS A 140 15.73 -12.14 3.30
C LYS A 140 15.51 -12.60 1.87
N GLN A 141 15.68 -11.70 0.91
CA GLN A 141 15.64 -12.02 -0.49
C GLN A 141 16.66 -13.12 -0.83
N PRO A 142 16.28 -14.14 -1.62
CA PRO A 142 17.20 -15.23 -2.02
C PRO A 142 18.42 -14.75 -2.81
N SER A 143 18.26 -13.67 -3.57
CA SER A 143 19.31 -13.03 -4.37
C SER A 143 19.04 -11.53 -4.48
N PRO A 144 20.08 -10.69 -4.71
CA PRO A 144 19.89 -9.25 -4.88
C PRO A 144 18.88 -8.93 -5.99
N GLY A 145 17.87 -8.12 -5.66
CA GLY A 145 16.82 -7.70 -6.58
C GLY A 145 15.70 -8.72 -6.77
N PHE A 146 15.68 -9.83 -6.02
CA PHE A 146 14.64 -10.85 -6.17
C PHE A 146 13.24 -10.28 -5.93
N TYR A 147 13.04 -9.45 -4.90
CA TYR A 147 11.71 -8.86 -4.66
C TYR A 147 11.28 -7.85 -5.72
N SER A 148 12.22 -7.24 -6.45
CA SER A 148 11.88 -6.31 -7.53
C SER A 148 11.09 -7.00 -8.65
N SER A 149 11.30 -8.30 -8.90
CA SER A 149 10.52 -9.03 -9.92
C SER A 149 9.09 -9.32 -9.48
N PHE A 150 8.76 -9.15 -8.19
CA PHE A 150 7.41 -9.38 -7.65
C PHE A 150 6.52 -8.14 -7.73
N ILE A 151 7.06 -6.98 -8.13
CA ILE A 151 6.30 -5.76 -8.35
C ILE A 151 6.10 -5.58 -9.85
N THR A 152 4.85 -5.46 -10.29
CA THR A 152 4.51 -5.38 -11.73
C THR A 152 4.28 -3.95 -12.21
N VAL A 153 4.40 -2.98 -11.31
CA VAL A 153 4.15 -1.55 -11.53
C VAL A 153 5.39 -0.69 -11.25
N HIS A 154 5.31 0.58 -11.62
CA HIS A 154 6.37 1.58 -11.40
C HIS A 154 5.79 2.93 -10.95
N ASP A 155 6.62 3.77 -10.35
CA ASP A 155 6.22 5.12 -9.94
C ASP A 155 5.66 5.93 -11.11
N GLY A 156 4.57 6.66 -10.85
CA GLY A 156 3.80 7.43 -11.82
C GLY A 156 2.77 6.62 -12.63
N GLN A 157 2.76 5.30 -12.51
CA GLN A 157 1.81 4.46 -13.23
C GLN A 157 0.38 4.68 -12.72
N GLN A 158 -0.54 4.98 -13.63
CA GLN A 158 -1.98 4.91 -13.36
C GLN A 158 -2.42 3.45 -13.36
N VAL A 159 -3.23 3.08 -12.39
CA VAL A 159 -3.82 1.74 -12.26
C VAL A 159 -5.32 1.86 -12.10
N HIS A 160 -6.01 0.82 -12.53
CA HIS A 160 -7.44 0.66 -12.33
C HIS A 160 -7.73 -0.35 -11.24
N ARG A 161 -8.88 -0.19 -10.58
CA ARG A 161 -9.41 -1.14 -9.61
C ARG A 161 -9.35 -2.57 -10.17
N GLY A 162 -8.68 -3.46 -9.44
CA GLY A 162 -8.51 -4.86 -9.82
C GLY A 162 -7.28 -5.18 -10.67
N ASP A 163 -6.50 -4.18 -11.10
CA ASP A 163 -5.22 -4.41 -11.75
C ASP A 163 -4.26 -5.17 -10.83
N VAL A 164 -3.52 -6.14 -11.38
CA VAL A 164 -2.45 -6.81 -10.65
C VAL A 164 -1.26 -5.87 -10.53
N ILE A 165 -0.93 -5.46 -9.31
CA ILE A 165 0.16 -4.53 -8.99
C ILE A 165 1.42 -5.22 -8.45
N GLY A 166 1.30 -6.50 -8.09
CA GLY A 166 2.43 -7.32 -7.67
C GLY A 166 1.99 -8.70 -7.23
N TYR A 167 2.89 -9.41 -6.59
CA TYR A 167 2.68 -10.75 -6.05
C TYR A 167 3.36 -10.88 -4.69
N LEU A 168 2.74 -11.57 -3.74
CA LEU A 168 3.35 -11.84 -2.44
C LEU A 168 4.20 -13.12 -2.49
N PHE A 169 5.52 -12.98 -2.49
CA PHE A 169 6.41 -14.11 -2.26
C PHE A 169 6.14 -14.79 -0.92
N VAL A 170 5.73 -16.07 -0.98
CA VAL A 170 5.59 -16.96 0.18
C VAL A 170 6.78 -17.91 0.23
N PRO A 171 7.66 -17.83 1.24
CA PRO A 171 8.85 -18.68 1.29
C PRO A 171 8.47 -20.16 1.42
N PRO A 172 9.14 -21.08 0.69
CA PRO A 172 8.88 -22.50 0.82
C PRO A 172 9.03 -23.00 2.27
N GLY A 173 8.04 -23.77 2.73
CA GLY A 173 7.96 -24.30 4.08
C GLY A 173 7.64 -23.25 5.17
N SER A 174 7.27 -22.02 4.82
CA SER A 174 6.84 -21.03 5.81
C SER A 174 5.53 -21.45 6.47
N THR A 175 5.50 -21.44 7.80
CA THR A 175 4.31 -21.81 8.57
C THR A 175 3.66 -20.62 9.28
N GLN A 176 4.35 -19.47 9.34
CA GLN A 176 3.92 -18.26 10.01
C GLN A 176 4.73 -17.05 9.54
N GLY A 177 4.18 -15.85 9.76
CA GLY A 177 4.88 -14.57 9.62
C GLY A 177 4.81 -13.95 8.24
N THR A 178 4.61 -14.73 7.18
CA THR A 178 4.38 -14.17 5.84
C THR A 178 3.03 -13.46 5.78
N HIS A 179 3.04 -12.17 5.44
CA HIS A 179 1.78 -11.41 5.35
C HIS A 179 1.86 -10.24 4.38
N LEU A 180 0.68 -9.77 3.95
CA LEU A 180 0.48 -8.42 3.45
C LEU A 180 0.03 -7.54 4.62
N HIS A 181 0.80 -6.50 4.94
CA HIS A 181 0.43 -5.42 5.84
C HIS A 181 -0.15 -4.26 5.02
N LEU A 182 -1.31 -3.74 5.44
CA LEU A 182 -2.05 -2.70 4.74
C LEU A 182 -2.47 -1.56 5.68
N HIS A 183 -2.20 -0.32 5.32
CA HIS A 183 -2.74 0.87 6.00
C HIS A 183 -2.90 2.04 5.02
N LEU A 184 -3.72 3.02 5.40
CA LEU A 184 -3.71 4.32 4.74
C LEU A 184 -2.67 5.22 5.40
N ASN A 185 -1.89 5.95 4.61
CA ASN A 185 -1.07 7.05 5.07
C ASN A 185 -1.73 8.36 4.62
N LEU A 186 -2.02 9.24 5.57
CA LEU A 186 -2.65 10.54 5.34
C LEU A 186 -1.63 11.68 5.56
N GLY A 187 -0.39 11.46 5.13
CA GLY A 187 0.75 12.38 5.27
C GLY A 187 1.49 12.26 6.61
N GLN A 188 0.81 12.50 7.73
CA GLN A 188 1.44 12.49 9.07
C GLN A 188 0.97 11.33 9.97
N VAL A 189 -0.12 10.67 9.59
CA VAL A 189 -0.80 9.67 10.42
C VAL A 189 -1.11 8.46 9.57
N ASN A 190 -0.89 7.28 10.15
CA ASN A 190 -1.43 6.04 9.62
C ASN A 190 -2.90 5.92 10.04
N ALA A 191 -3.73 5.51 9.10
CA ALA A 191 -5.17 5.42 9.25
C ALA A 191 -5.66 4.04 8.83
N THR A 192 -6.83 3.68 9.33
CA THR A 192 -7.51 2.43 8.97
C THR A 192 -7.78 2.40 7.46
N PRO A 193 -7.47 1.30 6.74
CA PRO A 193 -7.75 1.17 5.31
C PRO A 193 -9.24 0.83 5.06
N ALA A 194 -10.15 1.71 5.52
CA ALA A 194 -11.60 1.54 5.49
C ALA A 194 -12.20 1.76 4.08
N LEU A 195 -11.59 1.16 3.05
CA LEU A 195 -11.94 1.34 1.65
C LEU A 195 -12.82 0.22 1.09
N PHE A 196 -13.08 -0.83 1.88
CA PHE A 196 -13.71 -2.06 1.42
C PHE A 196 -15.21 -2.08 1.65
N SER A 197 -15.95 -2.56 0.68
CA SER A 197 -17.40 -2.68 0.77
C SER A 197 -17.80 -3.70 1.83
N HIS A 198 -19.06 -3.63 2.27
CA HIS A 198 -19.61 -4.62 3.18
C HIS A 198 -19.55 -6.04 2.60
N SER A 199 -19.78 -6.21 1.29
CA SER A 199 -19.64 -7.49 0.60
C SER A 199 -18.21 -8.05 0.65
N ALA A 200 -17.20 -7.20 0.46
CA ALA A 200 -15.80 -7.60 0.57
C ALA A 200 -15.45 -8.03 2.01
N ILE A 201 -15.90 -7.28 3.01
CA ILE A 201 -15.70 -7.59 4.42
C ILE A 201 -16.43 -8.88 4.83
N ALA A 202 -17.67 -9.04 4.39
CA ALA A 202 -18.45 -10.25 4.62
C ALA A 202 -17.79 -11.48 3.97
N ALA A 203 -17.26 -11.35 2.74
CA ALA A 203 -16.54 -12.44 2.08
C ALA A 203 -15.26 -12.84 2.84
N MET A 204 -14.55 -11.88 3.44
CA MET A 204 -13.44 -12.17 4.34
C MET A 204 -13.92 -12.92 5.59
N HIS A 205 -15.00 -12.46 6.21
CA HIS A 205 -15.57 -13.09 7.40
C HIS A 205 -16.09 -14.51 7.14
N ASP A 206 -16.86 -14.72 6.07
CA ASP A 206 -17.40 -16.02 5.70
C ASP A 206 -16.29 -17.05 5.44
N LYS A 207 -15.17 -16.62 4.85
CA LYS A 207 -14.06 -17.51 4.53
C LYS A 207 -13.20 -17.86 5.74
N PHE A 208 -12.91 -16.89 6.61
CA PHE A 208 -11.95 -17.06 7.69
C PHE A 208 -12.61 -17.25 9.06
N GLY A 209 -13.95 -17.28 9.10
CA GLY A 209 -14.68 -17.09 10.34
C GLY A 209 -14.32 -15.72 10.90
N ASP A 210 -13.99 -15.67 12.18
CA ASP A 210 -13.59 -14.47 12.88
C ASP A 210 -12.25 -13.87 12.38
N PRO A 211 -12.26 -12.89 11.45
CA PRO A 211 -11.09 -12.35 10.78
C PRO A 211 -10.38 -11.30 11.66
N GLY A 212 -10.79 -11.24 12.92
CA GLY A 212 -10.38 -10.28 13.91
C GLY A 212 -9.18 -10.74 14.73
N GLY A 213 -9.11 -12.05 15.01
CA GLY A 213 -8.38 -12.53 16.17
C GLY A 213 -9.10 -12.16 17.48
N VAL A 214 -8.39 -12.21 18.60
CA VAL A 214 -8.96 -11.99 19.94
C VAL A 214 -8.18 -10.89 20.64
N GLU A 215 -8.87 -9.88 21.16
CA GLU A 215 -8.29 -8.89 22.07
C GLU A 215 -8.84 -9.12 23.49
N ASN A 216 -7.95 -9.33 24.48
CA ASN A 216 -8.31 -9.57 25.89
C ASN A 216 -9.34 -10.69 26.11
N GLY A 217 -9.28 -11.75 25.30
CA GLY A 217 -10.26 -12.84 25.37
C GLY A 217 -11.61 -12.50 24.76
N GLN A 218 -11.78 -11.30 24.19
CA GLN A 218 -12.96 -10.92 23.41
C GLN A 218 -12.70 -11.05 21.93
N GLN A 219 -13.70 -11.61 21.27
CA GLN A 219 -13.70 -11.74 19.84
C GLN A 219 -13.81 -10.36 19.18
N LEU A 220 -12.95 -10.11 18.20
CA LEU A 220 -12.95 -8.84 17.48
C LEU A 220 -14.09 -8.82 16.45
N PRO A 221 -14.84 -7.70 16.33
CA PRO A 221 -15.98 -7.58 15.43
C PRO A 221 -15.58 -7.58 13.95
N GLU A 222 -16.56 -7.73 13.07
CA GLU A 222 -16.41 -7.70 11.61
C GLU A 222 -16.07 -6.28 11.10
N CYS A 223 -14.84 -5.85 11.32
CA CYS A 223 -14.37 -4.62 10.73
C CYS A 223 -12.93 -4.58 10.25
N THR A 224 -12.66 -3.63 9.37
CA THR A 224 -11.32 -3.33 8.87
C THR A 224 -10.46 -2.61 9.91
N GLY A 225 -11.08 -1.84 10.82
CA GLY A 225 -10.42 -1.19 11.95
C GLY A 225 -11.21 -1.31 13.24
N TYR A 226 -10.52 -1.58 14.35
CA TYR A 226 -11.09 -1.73 15.69
C TYR A 226 -10.52 -0.69 16.66
N LYS A 227 -11.41 -0.05 17.44
CA LYS A 227 -11.09 1.04 18.39
C LYS A 227 -10.21 2.14 17.78
N VAL A 228 -10.64 2.59 16.62
CA VAL A 228 -9.99 3.60 15.78
C VAL A 228 -10.18 4.97 16.42
N SER A 229 -9.08 5.70 16.65
CA SER A 229 -9.15 7.06 17.17
C SER A 229 -9.66 8.04 16.10
N ALA A 230 -9.99 9.28 16.49
CA ALA A 230 -10.48 10.28 15.53
C ALA A 230 -9.44 10.64 14.46
N SER A 231 -8.14 10.57 14.78
CA SER A 231 -7.05 10.83 13.83
C SER A 231 -6.75 9.65 12.91
N GLU A 232 -7.08 8.43 13.32
CA GLU A 232 -6.91 7.21 12.53
C GLU A 232 -8.12 6.91 11.63
N ASN A 233 -9.23 7.65 11.82
CA ASN A 233 -10.42 7.53 10.97
C ASN A 233 -10.24 8.37 9.68
N PRO A 234 -10.10 7.74 8.50
CA PRO A 234 -9.86 8.43 7.24
C PRO A 234 -10.98 9.38 6.81
N PHE A 235 -12.17 9.26 7.40
CA PHE A 235 -13.36 10.05 7.03
C PHE A 235 -13.62 11.24 7.94
N ALA A 236 -12.78 11.44 8.96
CA ALA A 236 -12.92 12.52 9.95
C ALA A 236 -14.30 12.55 10.66
N THR A 237 -14.97 11.40 10.78
CA THR A 237 -16.27 11.27 11.45
C THR A 237 -16.16 11.01 12.96
N GLY A 238 -14.96 11.17 13.53
CA GLY A 238 -14.67 10.89 14.94
C GLY A 238 -14.18 9.46 15.19
N ALA A 239 -13.93 9.15 16.47
CA ALA A 239 -13.48 7.83 16.91
C ALA A 239 -14.59 6.78 16.74
N MET A 240 -14.21 5.54 16.44
CA MET A 240 -15.14 4.44 16.20
C MET A 240 -14.59 3.12 16.75
N ASP A 241 -15.43 2.37 17.46
CA ASP A 241 -15.06 1.03 17.94
C ASP A 241 -14.90 0.03 16.79
N CYS A 242 -15.63 0.22 15.70
CA CYS A 242 -15.61 -0.66 14.55
C CYS A 242 -15.83 0.17 13.28
N LEU A 243 -14.83 0.18 12.39
CA LEU A 243 -14.81 0.98 11.17
C LEU A 243 -14.64 0.08 9.94
N ASN A 244 -15.48 0.35 8.93
CA ASN A 244 -15.53 -0.31 7.63
C ASN A 244 -15.46 0.68 6.50
#